data_AF-A0A0R1V684-F1
#
_entry.id   AF-A0A0R1V684-F1
#
_cell.length_a   1.000
_cell.length_b   1.000
_cell.length_c   1.000
_cell.angle_alpha   90.00
_cell.angle_beta   90.00
_cell.angle_gamma   90.00
#
_symmetry.space_group_name_H-M   'P 1'
#
loop_
_entity.id
_entity.type
_entity.pdbx_description
1 polymer ?
#
loop_
_entity_poly.entity_id
_entity_poly.type
_entity_poly.pdbx_seq_one_letter_code
_entity_poly.pdbx_strand_id
1 'polypeptide(L)'
;MNMTVRPKFSRNISSKTFSNFYWYKEELQNICSKYGLPTYGTKAELTKYIIAFLNGETATEIKPIRKSRRKVASKLTADKITLNTKLLGSGFSLNQEARTFFANYFEVEHFAFRKVMGIKMREVEKDSDINATVADLVKALKYPQLISFDNDEEKTYQWNSFVRAFRNDSISKKYDKPMKAAAIIWKIIKDSDQPKVYTRKLVIENAELIKNFLK
;
A
#
# COMPACT_ATOMS: atom_id res chain seq x y z
N MET A 1 11.93 -18.51 22.49
CA MET A 1 10.93 -17.43 22.63
C MET A 1 9.59 -17.99 22.20
N ASN A 2 8.57 -17.95 23.07
CA ASN A 2 7.22 -18.40 22.71
C ASN A 2 6.68 -17.48 21.63
N MET A 3 6.49 -18.00 20.42
CA MET A 3 5.88 -17.24 19.32
C MET A 3 4.39 -17.08 19.61
N THR A 4 3.91 -15.84 19.67
CA THR A 4 2.47 -15.62 19.74
C THR A 4 1.88 -15.75 18.34
N VAL A 5 0.89 -16.63 18.19
CA VAL A 5 0.19 -16.80 16.91
C VAL A 5 -0.67 -15.57 16.66
N ARG A 6 -0.70 -15.11 15.41
CA ARG A 6 -1.59 -14.02 14.99
C ARG A 6 -3.04 -14.28 15.43
N PRO A 7 -3.65 -13.43 16.27
CA PRO A 7 -5.00 -13.62 16.74
C PRO A 7 -6.00 -13.31 15.62
N LYS A 8 -7.18 -13.94 15.70
CA LYS A 8 -8.34 -13.47 14.94
C LYS A 8 -8.73 -12.07 15.43
N PHE A 9 -9.19 -11.22 14.52
CA PHE A 9 -9.66 -9.90 14.92
C PHE A 9 -10.86 -10.02 15.86
N SER A 10 -10.85 -9.25 16.95
CA SER A 10 -11.96 -9.09 17.89
C SER A 10 -12.01 -7.64 18.34
N ARG A 11 -13.21 -7.11 18.58
CA ARG A 11 -13.38 -5.74 19.12
C ARG A 11 -12.74 -5.52 20.50
N ASN A 12 -12.41 -6.61 21.20
CA ASN A 12 -11.79 -6.57 22.52
C ASN A 12 -10.26 -6.70 22.46
N ILE A 13 -9.66 -6.80 21.27
CA ILE A 13 -8.20 -6.78 21.13
C ILE A 13 -7.69 -5.37 21.44
N SER A 14 -6.56 -5.24 22.14
CA SER A 14 -5.95 -3.92 22.31
C SER A 14 -5.41 -3.41 20.99
N SER A 15 -5.41 -2.08 20.79
CA SER A 15 -4.79 -1.43 19.63
C SER A 15 -3.30 -1.76 19.51
N LYS A 16 -2.59 -1.91 20.63
CA LYS A 16 -1.20 -2.37 20.68
C LYS A 16 -1.04 -3.79 20.11
N THR A 17 -1.85 -4.74 20.58
CA THR A 17 -1.82 -6.11 20.07
C THR A 17 -2.18 -6.14 18.59
N PHE A 18 -3.23 -5.42 18.17
CA PHE A 18 -3.60 -5.30 16.75
C PHE A 18 -2.45 -4.82 15.88
N SER A 19 -1.71 -3.80 16.32
CA SER A 19 -0.61 -3.17 15.59
C SER A 19 0.64 -4.04 15.46
N ASN A 20 0.83 -5.01 16.36
CA ASN A 20 1.96 -5.93 16.31
C ASN A 20 1.83 -7.00 15.21
N PHE A 21 0.62 -7.23 14.71
CA PHE A 21 0.37 -8.28 13.72
C PHE A 21 0.20 -7.73 12.30
N TYR A 22 0.54 -8.58 11.34
CA TYR A 22 0.34 -8.27 9.93
C TYR A 22 -1.12 -8.48 9.53
N TRP A 23 -1.71 -7.47 8.89
CA TRP A 23 -3.04 -7.54 8.29
C TRP A 23 -2.98 -7.25 6.80
N TYR A 24 -3.68 -8.06 6.00
CA TYR A 24 -3.91 -7.78 4.59
C TYR A 24 -4.91 -6.63 4.44
N LYS A 25 -4.81 -5.89 3.33
CA LYS A 25 -5.71 -4.77 3.06
C LYS A 25 -7.18 -5.21 3.06
N GLU A 26 -7.48 -6.34 2.42
CA GLU A 26 -8.84 -6.90 2.37
C GLU A 26 -9.38 -7.26 3.76
N GLU A 27 -8.53 -7.80 4.64
CA GLU A 27 -8.91 -8.05 6.04
C GLU A 27 -9.28 -6.74 6.74
N LEU A 28 -8.47 -5.69 6.58
CA LEU A 28 -8.75 -4.38 7.16
C LEU A 28 -10.05 -3.78 6.60
N GLN A 29 -10.30 -3.91 5.29
CA GLN A 29 -11.55 -3.45 4.68
C GLN A 29 -12.76 -4.20 5.22
N ASN A 30 -12.65 -5.52 5.40
CA ASN A 30 -13.71 -6.34 5.97
C ASN A 30 -13.99 -5.98 7.44
N ILE A 31 -12.94 -5.72 8.23
CA ILE A 31 -13.08 -5.22 9.60
C ILE A 31 -13.79 -3.87 9.57
N CYS A 32 -13.33 -2.91 8.78
CA CYS A 32 -13.98 -1.60 8.66
C CYS A 32 -15.46 -1.74 8.29
N SER A 33 -15.78 -2.56 7.28
CA SER A 33 -17.16 -2.79 6.84
C SER A 33 -18.03 -3.38 7.95
N LYS A 34 -17.50 -4.35 8.70
CA LYS A 34 -18.23 -5.03 9.78
C LYS A 34 -18.62 -4.08 10.92
N TYR A 35 -17.79 -3.07 11.19
CA TYR A 35 -17.99 -2.13 12.31
C TYR A 35 -18.45 -0.73 11.86
N GLY A 36 -18.89 -0.59 10.60
CA GLY A 36 -19.40 0.69 10.08
C GLY A 36 -18.34 1.78 9.93
N LEU A 37 -17.06 1.41 9.87
CA LEU A 37 -15.93 2.34 9.68
C LEU A 37 -15.73 2.65 8.18
N PRO A 38 -14.98 3.73 7.84
CA PRO A 38 -14.61 3.99 6.45
C PRO A 38 -13.85 2.81 5.82
N THR A 39 -14.36 2.33 4.67
CA THR A 39 -13.82 1.15 3.95
C THR A 39 -12.93 1.49 2.76
N TYR A 40 -12.89 2.78 2.38
CA TYR A 40 -12.05 3.30 1.32
C TYR A 40 -10.77 3.89 1.91
N GLY A 41 -9.62 3.47 1.37
CA GLY A 41 -8.35 4.03 1.77
C GLY A 41 -7.15 3.15 1.39
N THR A 42 -5.98 3.62 1.81
CA THR A 42 -4.75 2.82 1.81
C THR A 42 -4.71 1.88 3.01
N LYS A 43 -3.69 1.00 3.09
CA LYS A 43 -3.56 0.10 4.24
C LYS A 43 -3.36 0.90 5.53
N ALA A 44 -2.53 1.95 5.50
CA ALA A 44 -2.28 2.82 6.65
C ALA A 44 -3.55 3.50 7.18
N GLU A 45 -4.38 4.02 6.27
CA GLU A 45 -5.62 4.71 6.66
C GLU A 45 -6.63 3.75 7.29
N LEU A 46 -6.83 2.57 6.68
CA LEU A 46 -7.71 1.55 7.24
C LEU A 46 -7.23 1.09 8.62
N THR A 47 -5.91 0.89 8.78
CA THR A 47 -5.30 0.62 10.09
C THR A 47 -5.58 1.73 11.09
N LYS A 48 -5.47 3.02 10.70
CA LYS A 48 -5.75 4.16 11.57
C LYS A 48 -7.21 4.18 12.04
N TYR A 49 -8.18 3.93 11.15
CA TYR A 49 -9.60 3.84 11.53
C TYR A 49 -9.85 2.73 12.54
N ILE A 50 -9.24 1.56 12.36
CA ILE A 50 -9.40 0.44 13.28
C ILE A 50 -8.74 0.73 14.63
N ILE A 51 -7.56 1.36 14.65
CA ILE A 51 -6.89 1.76 15.90
C ILE A 51 -7.76 2.76 16.69
N ALA A 52 -8.31 3.78 16.03
CA ALA A 52 -9.24 4.73 16.63
C ALA A 52 -10.45 4.01 17.26
N PHE A 53 -11.06 3.09 16.52
CA PHE A 53 -12.17 2.27 16.99
C PHE A 53 -11.80 1.41 18.22
N LEU A 54 -10.63 0.76 18.21
CA LEU A 54 -10.15 -0.05 19.33
C LEU A 54 -9.78 0.79 20.56
N ASN A 55 -9.51 2.09 20.38
CA ASN A 55 -9.24 3.03 21.46
C ASN A 55 -10.52 3.67 22.03
N GLY A 56 -11.70 3.33 21.50
CA GLY A 56 -12.99 3.75 22.05
C GLY A 56 -13.72 4.82 21.24
N GLU A 57 -13.17 5.29 20.12
CA GLU A 57 -13.91 6.19 19.22
C GLU A 57 -15.09 5.47 18.57
N THR A 58 -16.22 6.14 18.48
CA THR A 58 -17.41 5.60 17.82
C THR A 58 -17.24 5.60 16.30
N ALA A 59 -17.92 4.67 15.62
CA ALA A 59 -17.90 4.61 14.16
C ALA A 59 -18.37 5.91 13.50
N THR A 60 -19.25 6.66 14.18
CA THR A 60 -19.74 7.96 13.73
C THR A 60 -18.71 9.08 13.82
N GLU A 61 -17.77 9.02 14.76
CA GLU A 61 -16.68 10.00 14.92
C GLU A 61 -15.56 9.76 13.90
N ILE A 62 -15.33 8.51 13.52
CA ILE A 62 -14.26 8.12 12.60
C ILE A 62 -14.64 8.48 11.16
N LYS A 63 -14.10 9.60 10.67
CA LYS A 63 -14.33 10.09 9.31
C LYS A 63 -13.27 9.61 8.31
N PRO A 64 -13.63 9.42 7.03
CA PRO A 64 -12.66 9.13 5.99
C PRO A 64 -11.68 10.31 5.82
N ILE A 65 -10.38 10.03 5.80
CA ILE A 65 -9.31 11.00 5.54
C ILE A 65 -9.42 11.56 4.11
N ARG A 66 -9.88 10.74 3.17
CA ARG A 66 -10.04 11.12 1.76
C ARG A 66 -11.43 10.78 1.27
N LYS A 67 -12.04 11.70 0.53
CA LYS A 67 -13.33 11.46 -0.12
C LYS A 67 -13.16 10.46 -1.27
N SER A 68 -14.04 9.47 -1.34
CA SER A 68 -14.04 8.49 -2.44
C SER A 68 -14.33 9.17 -3.78
N ARG A 69 -13.44 9.01 -4.76
CA ARG A 69 -13.65 9.45 -6.15
C ARG A 69 -14.74 8.69 -6.90
N ARG A 70 -15.26 7.58 -6.34
CA ARG A 70 -16.21 6.68 -7.04
C ARG A 70 -17.58 7.29 -7.36
N LYS A 71 -17.92 8.46 -6.82
CA LYS A 71 -19.24 9.09 -7.01
C LYS A 71 -19.35 10.02 -8.22
N VAL A 72 -18.30 10.20 -9.04
CA VAL A 72 -18.42 10.99 -10.27
C VAL A 72 -19.08 10.11 -11.35
N ALA A 73 -20.22 10.59 -11.90
CA ALA A 73 -21.08 9.83 -12.80
C ALA A 73 -20.44 9.47 -14.15
N SER A 74 -19.44 10.23 -14.61
CA SER A 74 -18.71 9.96 -15.85
C SER A 74 -17.21 9.86 -15.62
N LYS A 75 -16.60 8.82 -16.17
CA LYS A 75 -15.13 8.71 -16.27
C LYS A 75 -14.69 9.47 -17.52
N LEU A 76 -13.57 10.19 -17.42
CA LEU A 76 -12.96 10.82 -18.59
C LEU A 76 -12.36 9.75 -19.51
N THR A 77 -12.60 9.91 -20.81
CA THR A 77 -11.93 9.20 -21.89
C THR A 77 -10.62 9.90 -22.24
N ALA A 78 -9.66 9.17 -22.80
CA ALA A 78 -8.31 9.66 -23.06
C ALA A 78 -8.27 10.96 -23.89
N ASP A 79 -9.16 11.10 -24.88
CA ASP A 79 -9.30 12.27 -25.77
C ASP A 79 -9.74 13.54 -25.02
N LYS A 80 -10.37 13.41 -23.86
CA LYS A 80 -10.84 14.52 -23.02
C LYS A 80 -9.87 14.91 -21.92
N ILE A 81 -8.77 14.16 -21.76
CA ILE A 81 -7.73 14.46 -20.78
C ILE A 81 -6.75 15.45 -21.40
N THR A 82 -6.48 16.53 -20.69
CA THR A 82 -5.47 17.55 -21.02
C THR A 82 -4.63 17.84 -19.79
N LEU A 83 -3.52 18.58 -19.95
CA LEU A 83 -2.72 19.03 -18.81
C LEU A 83 -3.52 19.88 -17.81
N ASN A 84 -4.55 20.60 -18.27
CA ASN A 84 -5.40 21.46 -17.43
C ASN A 84 -6.56 20.70 -16.76
N THR A 85 -6.77 19.43 -17.10
CA THR A 85 -7.81 18.60 -16.50
C THR A 85 -7.60 18.52 -14.98
N LYS A 86 -8.60 18.93 -14.21
CA LYS A 86 -8.56 18.88 -12.75
C LYS A 86 -8.44 17.44 -12.24
N LEU A 87 -7.67 17.22 -11.18
CA LEU A 87 -7.52 15.88 -10.58
C LEU A 87 -8.71 15.50 -9.68
N LEU A 88 -9.44 16.49 -9.18
CA LEU A 88 -10.64 16.32 -8.37
C LEU A 88 -11.86 16.84 -9.14
N GLY A 89 -13.03 16.22 -8.92
CA GLY A 89 -14.31 16.66 -9.47
C GLY A 89 -14.53 16.46 -10.98
N SER A 90 -13.47 16.19 -11.76
CA SER A 90 -13.55 16.07 -13.23
C SER A 90 -13.90 14.67 -13.78
N GLY A 91 -13.85 13.64 -12.94
CA GLY A 91 -13.91 12.24 -13.38
C GLY A 91 -12.54 11.64 -13.76
N PHE A 92 -11.45 12.39 -13.61
CA PHE A 92 -10.09 11.87 -13.78
C PHE A 92 -9.76 10.78 -12.75
N SER A 93 -9.08 9.72 -13.20
CA SER A 93 -8.54 8.68 -12.32
C SER A 93 -7.33 8.00 -12.96
N LEU A 94 -6.44 7.42 -12.16
CA LEU A 94 -5.30 6.64 -12.65
C LEU A 94 -5.77 5.28 -13.18
N ASN A 95 -6.40 5.29 -14.36
CA ASN A 95 -7.02 4.16 -15.03
C ASN A 95 -6.40 3.93 -16.42
N GLN A 96 -7.03 3.10 -17.25
CA GLN A 96 -6.54 2.83 -18.61
C GLN A 96 -6.60 4.06 -19.53
N GLU A 97 -7.66 4.87 -19.46
CA GLU A 97 -7.78 6.11 -20.24
C GLU A 97 -6.64 7.10 -19.93
N ALA A 98 -6.31 7.26 -18.64
CA ALA A 98 -5.16 8.06 -18.24
C ALA A 98 -3.84 7.44 -18.74
N ARG A 99 -3.69 6.10 -18.76
CA ARG A 99 -2.50 5.47 -19.37
C ARG A 99 -2.40 5.78 -20.86
N THR A 100 -3.50 5.69 -21.60
CA THR A 100 -3.54 6.04 -23.03
C THR A 100 -3.14 7.50 -23.25
N PHE A 101 -3.70 8.42 -22.48
CA PHE A 101 -3.31 9.84 -22.51
C PHE A 101 -1.81 10.02 -22.27
N PHE A 102 -1.27 9.45 -21.18
CA PHE A 102 0.15 9.62 -20.85
C PHE A 102 1.08 8.92 -21.84
N ALA A 103 0.68 7.77 -22.40
CA ALA A 103 1.43 7.07 -23.45
C ALA A 103 1.60 7.97 -24.68
N ASN A 104 0.50 8.58 -25.14
CA ASN A 104 0.53 9.53 -26.25
C ASN A 104 1.34 10.79 -25.90
N TYR A 105 1.13 11.37 -24.71
CA TYR A 105 1.80 12.59 -24.27
C TYR A 105 3.33 12.43 -24.15
N PHE A 106 3.81 11.26 -23.73
CA PHE A 106 5.24 10.96 -23.60
C PHE A 106 5.83 10.22 -24.80
N GLU A 107 5.04 9.97 -25.86
CA GLU A 107 5.45 9.24 -27.06
C GLU A 107 6.04 7.85 -26.74
N VAL A 108 5.36 7.10 -25.86
CA VAL A 108 5.76 5.73 -25.48
C VAL A 108 4.65 4.74 -25.80
N GLU A 109 5.01 3.53 -26.21
CA GLU A 109 4.05 2.46 -26.49
C GLU A 109 3.24 2.07 -25.23
N HIS A 110 3.90 2.02 -24.07
CA HIS A 110 3.30 1.58 -22.82
C HIS A 110 3.67 2.51 -21.66
N PHE A 111 2.66 3.18 -21.10
CA PHE A 111 2.83 4.01 -19.92
C PHE A 111 2.50 3.26 -18.63
N ALA A 112 3.44 3.25 -17.69
CA ALA A 112 3.26 2.72 -16.35
C ALA A 112 3.25 3.85 -15.31
N PHE A 113 2.20 3.92 -14.49
CA PHE A 113 2.13 4.87 -13.38
C PHE A 113 3.29 4.65 -12.42
N ARG A 114 4.09 5.70 -12.21
CA ARG A 114 5.11 5.69 -11.17
C ARG A 114 4.50 6.02 -9.82
N LYS A 115 5.13 5.49 -8.78
CA LYS A 115 4.71 5.67 -7.38
C LYS A 115 4.53 7.13 -6.97
N VAL A 116 5.38 8.03 -7.47
CA VAL A 116 5.30 9.47 -7.22
C VAL A 116 3.96 10.09 -7.65
N MET A 117 3.37 9.62 -8.75
CA MET A 117 2.03 10.05 -9.18
C MET A 117 0.97 9.58 -8.19
N GLY A 118 1.12 8.36 -7.69
CA GLY A 118 0.26 7.81 -6.64
C GLY A 118 0.32 8.65 -5.37
N ILE A 119 1.52 9.02 -4.91
CA ILE A 119 1.70 9.89 -3.73
C ILE A 119 1.04 11.26 -3.96
N LYS A 120 1.34 11.93 -5.09
CA LYS A 120 0.76 13.22 -5.42
C LYS A 120 -0.77 13.18 -5.51
N MET A 121 -1.33 12.12 -6.09
CA MET A 121 -2.78 11.94 -6.15
C MET A 121 -3.43 11.83 -4.77
N ARG A 122 -2.76 11.20 -3.80
CA ARG A 122 -3.26 11.05 -2.44
C ARG A 122 -3.12 12.33 -1.63
N GLU A 123 -2.04 13.08 -1.82
CA GLU A 123 -1.83 14.41 -1.26
C GLU A 123 -2.96 15.36 -1.67
N VAL A 124 -3.23 15.46 -2.98
CA VAL A 124 -4.32 16.27 -3.52
C VAL A 124 -5.69 15.88 -2.93
N GLU A 125 -5.96 14.59 -2.77
CA GLU A 125 -7.20 14.11 -2.14
C GLU A 125 -7.29 14.44 -0.65
N LYS A 126 -6.17 14.33 0.08
CA LYS A 126 -6.09 14.61 1.52
C LYS A 126 -6.32 16.09 1.77
N ASP A 127 -5.67 16.94 0.97
CA ASP A 127 -5.70 18.39 1.13
C ASP A 127 -6.93 19.01 0.44
N SER A 128 -7.74 18.20 -0.24
CA SER A 128 -8.89 18.65 -1.04
C SER A 128 -8.52 19.75 -2.03
N ASP A 129 -7.34 19.65 -2.64
CA ASP A 129 -6.82 20.64 -3.58
C ASP A 129 -7.61 20.57 -4.91
N ILE A 130 -8.62 21.42 -5.02
CA ILE A 130 -9.46 21.56 -6.21
C ILE A 130 -8.73 22.22 -7.39
N ASN A 131 -7.54 22.79 -7.17
CA ASN A 131 -6.78 23.47 -8.20
C ASN A 131 -5.83 22.54 -8.94
N ALA A 132 -5.38 21.47 -8.29
CA ALA A 132 -4.48 20.48 -8.88
C ALA A 132 -5.00 19.86 -10.20
N THR A 133 -4.08 19.64 -11.12
CA THR A 133 -4.32 19.23 -12.50
C THR A 133 -3.44 18.05 -12.92
N VAL A 134 -3.69 17.51 -14.12
CA VAL A 134 -2.82 16.51 -14.74
C VAL A 134 -1.38 17.01 -14.91
N ALA A 135 -1.17 18.32 -15.13
CA ALA A 135 0.16 18.92 -15.16
C ALA A 135 0.96 18.68 -13.87
N ASP A 136 0.30 18.66 -12.70
CA ASP A 136 0.95 18.35 -11.43
C ASP A 136 1.46 16.91 -11.35
N LEU A 137 0.78 15.97 -12.01
CA LEU A 137 1.25 14.58 -12.12
C LEU A 137 2.45 14.48 -13.06
N VAL A 138 2.46 15.23 -14.16
CA VAL A 138 3.63 15.34 -15.06
C VAL A 138 4.81 15.96 -14.31
N LYS A 139 4.58 17.01 -13.51
CA LYS A 139 5.60 17.62 -12.65
C LYS A 139 6.16 16.63 -11.64
N ALA A 140 5.31 15.84 -10.99
CA ALA A 140 5.75 14.79 -10.05
C ALA A 140 6.59 13.70 -10.73
N LEU A 141 6.34 13.39 -12.01
CA LEU A 141 7.18 12.47 -12.79
C LEU A 141 8.52 13.07 -13.16
N LYS A 142 8.54 14.35 -13.55
CA LYS A 142 9.76 15.06 -13.99
C LYS A 142 10.69 15.39 -12.83
N TYR A 143 10.13 15.67 -11.66
CA TYR A 143 10.87 16.05 -10.45
C TYR A 143 10.52 15.14 -9.27
N PRO A 144 10.80 13.83 -9.35
CA PRO A 144 10.43 12.86 -8.32
C PRO A 144 11.10 13.13 -6.96
N GLN A 145 12.24 13.82 -6.95
CA GLN A 145 12.96 14.23 -5.74
C GLN A 145 12.19 15.24 -4.89
N LEU A 146 11.18 15.93 -5.46
CA LEU A 146 10.32 16.85 -4.71
C LEU A 146 9.19 16.13 -3.96
N ILE A 147 9.01 14.83 -4.22
CA ILE A 147 7.95 14.04 -3.59
C ILE A 147 8.52 13.33 -2.36
N SER A 148 7.93 13.61 -1.20
CA SER A 148 8.30 12.91 0.04
C SER A 148 7.81 11.47 0.03
N PHE A 149 8.72 10.55 0.32
CA PHE A 149 8.41 9.15 0.61
C PHE A 149 8.27 8.89 2.11
N ASP A 150 8.48 9.89 2.97
CA ASP A 150 8.17 9.73 4.39
C ASP A 150 6.67 9.88 4.62
N ASN A 151 5.95 8.76 4.53
CA ASN A 151 4.52 8.68 4.78
C ASN A 151 4.15 7.32 5.39
N ASP A 152 3.02 7.27 6.10
CA ASP A 152 2.61 6.06 6.81
C ASP A 152 2.30 4.88 5.89
N GLU A 153 1.93 5.13 4.64
CA GLU A 153 1.66 4.07 3.68
C GLU A 153 2.93 3.29 3.31
N GLU A 154 4.10 3.94 3.23
CA GLU A 154 5.38 3.25 2.99
C GLU A 154 5.69 2.19 4.04
N LYS A 155 5.36 2.48 5.30
CA LYS A 155 5.60 1.59 6.44
C LYS A 155 4.78 0.30 6.32
N THR A 156 3.71 0.31 5.51
CA THR A 156 2.81 -0.85 5.34
C THR A 156 3.29 -1.87 4.30
N TYR A 157 4.27 -1.53 3.46
CA TYR A 157 4.81 -2.37 2.38
C TYR A 157 5.80 -3.44 2.88
N GLN A 158 5.51 -4.04 4.03
CA GLN A 158 6.43 -4.90 4.78
C GLN A 158 6.93 -6.11 3.96
N TRP A 159 6.05 -6.76 3.18
CA TRP A 159 6.47 -7.84 2.26
C TRP A 159 7.46 -7.35 1.19
N ASN A 160 7.18 -6.21 0.56
CA ASN A 160 8.06 -5.66 -0.48
C ASN A 160 9.43 -5.28 0.11
N SER A 161 9.44 -4.66 1.30
CA SER A 161 10.67 -4.34 2.03
C SER A 161 11.45 -5.60 2.41
N PHE A 162 10.76 -6.63 2.90
CA PHE A 162 11.35 -7.92 3.24
C PHE A 162 12.01 -8.58 2.03
N VAL A 163 11.28 -8.70 0.91
CA VAL A 163 11.82 -9.31 -0.32
C VAL A 163 12.99 -8.53 -0.88
N ARG A 164 12.89 -7.19 -0.91
CA ARG A 164 13.98 -6.35 -1.40
C ARG A 164 15.25 -6.56 -0.58
N ALA A 165 15.12 -6.56 0.75
CA ALA A 165 16.24 -6.80 1.65
C ALA A 165 16.83 -8.22 1.47
N PHE A 166 15.97 -9.24 1.38
CA PHE A 166 16.41 -10.61 1.11
C PHE A 166 17.16 -10.72 -0.23
N ARG A 167 16.64 -10.11 -1.30
CA ARG A 167 17.23 -10.16 -2.65
C ARG A 167 18.55 -9.40 -2.74
N ASN A 168 18.76 -8.40 -1.89
CA ASN A 168 20.03 -7.67 -1.78
C ASN A 168 21.09 -8.44 -0.97
N ASP A 169 20.68 -9.40 -0.14
CA ASP A 169 21.61 -10.27 0.58
C ASP A 169 22.19 -11.32 -0.38
N SER A 170 23.53 -11.49 -0.35
CA SER A 170 24.24 -12.49 -1.16
C SER A 170 23.78 -13.93 -0.93
N ILE A 171 23.21 -14.26 0.24
CA ILE A 171 22.66 -15.59 0.55
C ILE A 171 21.53 -15.97 -0.40
N SER A 172 20.76 -14.99 -0.89
CA SER A 172 19.66 -15.23 -1.81
C SER A 172 20.12 -15.80 -3.16
N LYS A 173 21.38 -15.58 -3.55
CA LYS A 173 21.97 -16.08 -4.79
C LYS A 173 22.19 -17.60 -4.79
N LYS A 174 22.18 -18.23 -3.62
CA LYS A 174 22.31 -19.68 -3.44
C LYS A 174 21.05 -20.46 -3.81
N TYR A 175 19.93 -19.77 -4.05
CA TYR A 175 18.65 -20.39 -4.37
C TYR A 175 18.29 -20.23 -5.84
N ASP A 176 17.77 -21.29 -6.46
CA ASP A 176 17.18 -21.24 -7.81
C ASP A 176 15.82 -20.56 -7.82
N LYS A 177 15.05 -20.73 -6.74
CA LYS A 177 13.73 -20.11 -6.57
C LYS A 177 13.73 -19.19 -5.35
N PRO A 178 14.50 -18.08 -5.37
CA PRO A 178 14.67 -17.19 -4.21
C PRO A 178 13.34 -16.61 -3.72
N MET A 179 12.41 -16.31 -4.62
CA MET A 179 11.09 -15.81 -4.23
C MET A 179 10.25 -16.83 -3.45
N LYS A 180 10.39 -18.13 -3.75
CA LYS A 180 9.71 -19.20 -2.98
C LYS A 180 10.33 -19.33 -1.60
N ALA A 181 11.65 -19.31 -1.50
CA ALA A 181 12.35 -19.29 -0.22
C ALA A 181 11.93 -18.08 0.65
N ALA A 182 11.92 -16.87 0.06
CA ALA A 182 11.47 -15.66 0.73
C ALA A 182 10.02 -15.76 1.23
N ALA A 183 9.11 -16.30 0.42
CA ALA A 183 7.70 -16.46 0.80
C ALA A 183 7.52 -17.42 1.98
N ILE A 184 8.29 -18.51 2.04
CA ILE A 184 8.27 -19.47 3.15
C ILE A 184 8.74 -18.80 4.44
N ILE A 185 9.89 -18.12 4.42
CA ILE A 185 10.41 -17.42 5.59
C ILE A 185 9.45 -16.30 6.02
N TRP A 186 8.93 -15.54 5.07
CA TRP A 186 7.96 -14.48 5.32
C TRP A 186 6.72 -15.00 6.04
N LYS A 187 6.21 -16.19 5.67
CA LYS A 187 5.04 -16.78 6.32
C LYS A 187 5.26 -16.95 7.83
N ILE A 188 6.46 -17.35 8.25
CA ILE A 188 6.82 -17.60 9.66
C ILE A 188 6.75 -16.29 10.47
N ILE A 189 7.38 -15.23 9.98
CA ILE A 189 7.34 -13.94 10.69
C ILE A 189 5.98 -13.26 10.54
N LYS A 190 5.26 -13.46 9.42
CA LYS A 190 3.92 -12.90 9.19
C LYS A 190 2.92 -13.39 10.23
N ASP A 191 2.98 -14.68 10.57
CA ASP A 191 2.02 -15.34 11.46
C ASP A 191 2.41 -15.23 12.94
N SER A 192 3.47 -14.49 13.25
CA SER A 192 3.93 -14.16 14.61
C SER A 192 3.91 -12.66 14.91
N ASP A 193 4.30 -12.28 16.11
CA ASP A 193 4.55 -10.90 16.57
C ASP A 193 5.96 -10.39 16.27
N GLN A 194 6.82 -11.22 15.64
CA GLN A 194 8.17 -10.85 15.24
C GLN A 194 8.18 -9.63 14.31
N PRO A 195 9.24 -8.80 14.33
CA PRO A 195 9.40 -7.73 13.36
C PRO A 195 9.30 -8.26 11.92
N LYS A 196 8.52 -7.59 11.08
CA LYS A 196 8.31 -7.98 9.67
C LYS A 196 9.47 -7.50 8.79
N VAL A 197 10.69 -7.77 9.24
CA VAL A 197 11.95 -7.28 8.67
C VAL A 197 12.83 -8.48 8.36
N TYR A 198 13.49 -8.43 7.20
CA TYR A 198 14.43 -9.46 6.81
C TYR A 198 15.69 -9.41 7.68
N THR A 199 16.18 -10.58 8.08
CA THR A 199 17.54 -10.76 8.59
C THR A 199 18.12 -12.05 8.01
N ARG A 200 19.44 -12.10 7.81
CA ARG A 200 20.12 -13.33 7.37
C ARG A 200 19.90 -14.48 8.36
N LYS A 201 19.80 -14.17 9.66
CA LYS A 201 19.49 -15.13 10.72
C LYS A 201 18.21 -15.91 10.44
N LEU A 202 17.15 -15.26 9.97
CA LEU A 202 15.90 -15.94 9.58
C LEU A 202 16.12 -17.01 8.49
N VAL A 203 17.04 -16.79 7.55
CA VAL A 203 17.37 -17.77 6.50
C VAL A 203 18.09 -18.97 7.09
N ILE A 204 19.05 -18.72 7.99
CA ILE A 204 19.87 -19.76 8.64
C ILE A 204 19.01 -20.63 9.55
N GLU A 205 18.20 -20.01 10.42
CA GLU A 205 17.34 -20.72 11.37
C GLU A 205 16.25 -21.56 10.68
N ASN A 206 15.87 -21.19 9.45
CA ASN A 206 14.82 -21.85 8.68
C ASN A 206 15.37 -22.57 7.43
N ALA A 207 16.67 -22.89 7.42
CA ALA A 207 17.34 -23.46 6.26
C ALA A 207 16.69 -24.76 5.78
N GLU A 208 16.28 -25.64 6.70
CA GLU A 208 15.61 -26.90 6.38
C GLU A 208 14.30 -26.72 5.62
N LEU A 209 13.55 -25.65 5.90
CA LEU A 209 12.26 -25.37 5.24
C LEU A 209 12.42 -24.92 3.79
N ILE A 210 13.63 -24.48 3.40
CA ILE A 210 13.92 -23.89 2.10
C ILE A 210 15.03 -24.63 1.34
N LYS A 211 15.53 -25.75 1.88
CA LYS A 211 16.65 -26.51 1.29
C LYS A 211 16.39 -26.98 -0.14
N ASN A 212 15.14 -27.36 -0.45
CA ASN A 212 14.73 -27.83 -1.77
C ASN A 212 14.77 -26.75 -2.86
N PHE A 213 15.10 -25.50 -2.49
CA PHE A 213 15.29 -24.39 -3.44
C PHE A 213 16.75 -23.99 -3.61
N LEU A 214 17.68 -24.64 -2.91
CA LEU A 214 19.12 -24.44 -3.12
C LEU A 214 19.53 -24.96 -4.49
N LYS A 215 20.57 -24.32 -5.02
CA LYS A 215 21.33 -24.77 -6.19
C LYS A 215 22.18 -25.99 -5.87
#